data_AF-A0A090RC04-F1
#
_entry.id   AF-A0A090RC04-F1
#
_cell.length_a   1.000
_cell.length_b   1.000
_cell.length_c   1.000
_cell.angle_alpha   90.00
_cell.angle_beta   90.00
_cell.angle_gamma   90.00
#
_symmetry.space_group_name_H-M   'P 1'
#
loop_
_entity.id
_entity.type
_entity.pdbx_description
1 polymer ?
#
loop_
_entity_poly.entity_id
_entity_poly.type
_entity_poly.pdbx_seq_one_letter_code
_entity_poly.pdbx_strand_id
1 'polypeptide(L)'
;MNYGKQAAGLLVLAALLGGCSSTPEGEPREDGTFTAENVLQAAEHTHHYWREKLINAETLRLYAPDKYITMMESWLRADSLYRDIEMSPELAKQSYSLFSSETYLDRFNAEISVVDHNYQELEYLQRVANDVLAPAMTQMDYLMSIDAGEHYHSEFARLDRFYAALFSEVAKGDISKAKDEQKEFLSRARSLEVRVIKRIYIAPQEQTLRELRRQDVRYLAPISYAR
;
A
#
# COMPACT_ATOMS: atom_id res chain seq x y z
N MET A 1 -24.49 -38.45 59.54
CA MET A 1 -24.30 -39.47 60.60
C MET A 1 -24.70 -40.81 60.02
N ASN A 2 -23.90 -41.87 59.96
CA ASN A 2 -22.54 -42.14 60.42
C ASN A 2 -22.01 -43.35 59.62
N TYR A 3 -20.74 -43.25 59.22
CA TYR A 3 -19.64 -44.25 59.12
C TYR A 3 -19.98 -45.76 59.13
N GLY A 4 -19.36 -46.63 58.33
CA GLY A 4 -18.11 -46.55 57.56
C GLY A 4 -17.49 -47.97 57.40
N LYS A 5 -16.28 -48.01 56.80
CA LYS A 5 -15.20 -49.03 56.79
C LYS A 5 -14.78 -49.43 55.36
N GLN A 6 -13.63 -48.95 54.86
CA GLN A 6 -12.27 -49.56 54.91
C GLN A 6 -12.15 -50.85 54.06
N ALA A 7 -11.15 -51.16 53.24
CA ALA A 7 -9.79 -50.64 53.01
C ALA A 7 -9.21 -51.18 51.67
N ALA A 8 -8.13 -50.51 51.22
CA ALA A 8 -6.90 -51.04 50.60
C ALA A 8 -6.88 -51.71 49.21
N GLY A 9 -5.92 -51.27 48.38
CA GLY A 9 -5.37 -52.06 47.27
C GLY A 9 -4.64 -51.25 46.20
N LEU A 10 -3.33 -51.02 46.40
CA LEU A 10 -2.39 -50.57 45.36
C LEU A 10 -2.36 -51.55 44.18
N LEU A 11 -2.27 -51.07 42.93
CA LEU A 11 -1.49 -51.72 41.86
C LEU A 11 -1.22 -50.76 40.70
N VAL A 12 0.06 -50.44 40.53
CA VAL A 12 0.67 -49.77 39.37
C VAL A 12 0.80 -50.79 38.23
N LEU A 13 0.44 -50.43 37.00
CA LEU A 13 1.09 -50.95 35.80
C LEU A 13 0.86 -50.04 34.58
N ALA A 14 1.98 -49.64 33.97
CA ALA A 14 2.08 -48.90 32.71
C ALA A 14 2.27 -49.88 31.53
N ALA A 15 1.72 -49.53 30.35
CA ALA A 15 2.18 -49.82 28.98
C ALA A 15 0.98 -49.57 28.04
N LEU A 16 0.96 -48.51 27.22
CA LEU A 16 1.55 -48.41 25.88
C LEU A 16 1.10 -49.52 24.89
N LEU A 17 0.29 -49.08 23.94
CA LEU A 17 0.16 -49.53 22.54
C LEU A 17 -0.07 -51.04 22.31
N GLY A 18 -1.35 -51.41 22.22
CA GLY A 18 -1.80 -52.62 21.54
C GLY A 18 -2.93 -52.27 20.59
N GLY A 19 -2.78 -52.58 19.30
CA GLY A 19 -3.84 -52.40 18.32
C GLY A 19 -3.44 -52.56 16.85
N CYS A 20 -2.65 -53.58 16.51
CA CYS A 20 -2.66 -54.14 15.16
C CYS A 20 -3.93 -54.99 14.97
N SER A 21 -4.78 -54.65 14.00
CA SER A 21 -5.73 -55.57 13.33
C SER A 21 -5.95 -55.02 11.90
N SER A 22 -5.38 -55.63 10.85
CA SER A 22 -5.96 -56.74 10.07
C SER A 22 -7.31 -56.40 9.41
N THR A 23 -7.24 -55.70 8.27
CA THR A 23 -8.06 -55.68 7.01
C THR A 23 -9.61 -55.74 7.07
N PRO A 24 -10.34 -55.00 6.20
CA PRO A 24 -10.39 -55.28 4.76
C PRO A 24 -10.12 -54.05 3.88
N GLU A 25 -9.74 -54.31 2.62
CA GLU A 25 -9.49 -53.33 1.56
C GLU A 25 -10.61 -52.29 1.46
N GLY A 26 -10.37 -51.13 2.06
CA GLY A 26 -11.04 -49.89 1.72
C GLY A 26 -10.32 -49.30 0.53
N GLU A 27 -11.10 -48.98 -0.49
CA GLU A 27 -10.71 -48.27 -1.71
C GLU A 27 -9.60 -47.24 -1.44
N PRO A 28 -8.62 -47.09 -2.35
CA PRO A 28 -7.61 -46.05 -2.18
C PRO A 28 -8.35 -44.74 -1.99
N ARG A 29 -8.14 -44.11 -0.83
CA ARG A 29 -8.37 -42.68 -0.71
C ARG A 29 -7.73 -42.07 -1.95
N GLU A 30 -8.52 -41.31 -2.72
CA GLU A 30 -7.97 -40.44 -3.75
C GLU A 30 -7.02 -39.47 -3.04
N ASP A 31 -5.76 -39.89 -2.87
CA ASP A 31 -4.64 -38.98 -2.73
C ASP A 31 -4.66 -38.18 -4.03
N GLY A 32 -5.19 -36.95 -3.95
CA GLY A 32 -5.21 -36.03 -5.08
C GLY A 32 -3.83 -36.03 -5.70
N THR A 33 -3.73 -36.60 -6.91
CA THR A 33 -2.44 -36.92 -7.51
C THR A 33 -1.69 -35.60 -7.72
N PHE A 34 -0.58 -35.42 -7.01
CA PHE A 34 0.30 -34.26 -7.15
C PHE A 34 1.07 -34.38 -8.47
N THR A 35 0.38 -34.19 -9.59
CA THR A 35 0.94 -34.16 -10.93
C THR A 35 1.57 -32.78 -11.19
N ALA A 36 2.60 -32.73 -12.05
CA ALA A 36 3.19 -31.46 -12.47
C ALA A 36 2.14 -30.53 -13.10
N GLU A 37 1.16 -31.11 -13.79
CA GLU A 37 0.02 -30.42 -14.40
C GLU A 37 -0.86 -29.70 -13.37
N ASN A 38 -1.27 -30.39 -12.29
CA ASN A 38 -2.10 -29.80 -11.25
C ASN A 38 -1.39 -28.66 -10.50
N VAL A 39 -0.07 -28.80 -10.31
CA VAL A 39 0.78 -27.77 -9.70
C VAL A 39 0.89 -26.54 -10.59
N LEU A 40 1.14 -26.75 -11.88
CA LEU A 40 1.23 -25.66 -12.86
C LEU A 40 -0.09 -24.88 -12.93
N GLN A 41 -1.23 -25.58 -13.02
CA GLN A 41 -2.54 -24.93 -13.07
C GLN A 41 -2.85 -24.10 -11.81
N ALA A 42 -2.48 -24.58 -10.63
CA ALA A 42 -2.65 -23.82 -9.39
C ALA A 42 -1.76 -22.56 -9.39
N ALA A 43 -0.50 -22.69 -9.79
CA ALA A 43 0.43 -21.57 -9.87
C ALA A 43 -0.02 -20.53 -10.93
N GLU A 44 -0.52 -20.98 -12.08
CA GLU A 44 -1.09 -20.14 -13.15
C GLU A 44 -2.29 -19.35 -12.63
N HIS A 45 -3.21 -20.00 -11.93
CA HIS A 45 -4.39 -19.32 -11.37
C HIS A 45 -3.99 -18.21 -10.38
N THR A 46 -3.07 -18.52 -9.45
CA THR A 46 -2.56 -17.55 -8.48
C THR A 46 -1.81 -16.41 -9.16
N HIS A 47 -0.99 -16.73 -10.16
CA HIS A 47 -0.23 -15.73 -10.92
C HIS A 47 -1.17 -14.78 -11.65
N HIS A 48 -2.14 -15.30 -12.40
CA HIS A 48 -3.12 -14.50 -13.14
C HIS A 48 -3.93 -13.61 -12.19
N TYR A 49 -4.38 -14.14 -11.06
CA TYR A 49 -5.09 -13.36 -10.04
C TYR A 49 -4.28 -12.13 -9.60
N TRP A 50 -3.01 -12.33 -9.25
CA TRP A 50 -2.17 -11.23 -8.77
C TRP A 50 -1.73 -10.28 -9.87
N ARG A 51 -1.47 -10.77 -11.09
CA ARG A 51 -1.19 -9.93 -12.25
C ARG A 51 -2.31 -8.92 -12.48
N GLU A 52 -3.56 -9.38 -12.50
CA GLU A 52 -4.72 -8.52 -12.69
C GLU A 52 -4.94 -7.57 -11.50
N LYS A 53 -4.81 -8.09 -10.27
CA LYS A 53 -5.02 -7.32 -9.05
C LYS A 53 -4.01 -6.18 -8.89
N LEU A 54 -2.78 -6.34 -9.41
CA LEU A 54 -1.71 -5.36 -9.27
C LEU A 54 -1.72 -4.25 -10.35
N ILE A 55 -2.58 -4.32 -11.38
CA ILE A 55 -2.66 -3.32 -12.47
C ILE A 55 -2.78 -1.88 -11.94
N ASN A 56 -3.59 -1.69 -10.89
CA ASN A 56 -3.88 -0.36 -10.32
C ASN A 56 -3.24 -0.13 -8.94
N ALA A 57 -2.34 -1.03 -8.51
CA ALA A 57 -1.77 -0.99 -7.18
C ALA A 57 -0.82 0.20 -6.95
N GLU A 58 -0.35 0.88 -8.00
CA GLU A 58 0.49 2.09 -7.87
C GLU A 58 -0.19 3.18 -7.04
N THR A 59 -1.52 3.29 -7.12
CA THR A 59 -2.30 4.23 -6.32
C THR A 59 -2.17 3.99 -4.80
N LEU A 60 -1.79 2.77 -4.40
CA LEU A 60 -1.59 2.40 -3.00
C LEU A 60 -0.24 2.87 -2.45
N ARG A 61 0.72 3.22 -3.32
CA ARG A 61 2.09 3.58 -2.92
C ARG A 61 2.14 4.74 -1.92
N LEU A 62 1.22 5.71 -2.05
CA LEU A 62 1.18 6.89 -1.17
C LEU A 62 0.98 6.51 0.31
N TYR A 63 0.21 5.46 0.60
CA TYR A 63 -0.20 5.13 1.96
C TYR A 63 0.93 4.48 2.78
N ALA A 64 1.80 3.70 2.13
CA ALA A 64 3.01 3.15 2.73
C ALA A 64 4.02 2.76 1.64
N PRO A 65 4.93 3.66 1.24
CA PRO A 65 5.89 3.42 0.16
C PRO A 65 6.73 2.16 0.36
N ASP A 66 7.21 1.89 1.58
CA ASP A 66 8.08 0.75 1.87
C ASP A 66 7.34 -0.59 1.72
N LYS A 67 6.06 -0.65 2.13
CA LYS A 67 5.21 -1.83 1.96
C LYS A 67 4.90 -2.07 0.48
N TYR A 68 4.60 -1.01 -0.26
CA TYR A 68 4.39 -1.10 -1.71
C TYR A 68 5.63 -1.60 -2.45
N ILE A 69 6.82 -1.08 -2.12
CA ILE A 69 8.09 -1.54 -2.70
C ILE A 69 8.30 -3.02 -2.38
N THR A 70 8.15 -3.41 -1.11
CA THR A 70 8.28 -4.81 -0.68
C THR A 70 7.34 -5.74 -1.44
N MET A 71 6.06 -5.35 -1.57
CA MET A 71 5.06 -6.08 -2.34
C MET A 71 5.47 -6.25 -3.81
N MET A 72 5.87 -5.17 -4.48
CA MET A 72 6.23 -5.21 -5.90
C MET A 72 7.52 -5.99 -6.14
N GLU A 73 8.51 -5.90 -5.26
CA GLU A 73 9.72 -6.71 -5.33
C GLU A 73 9.43 -8.21 -5.17
N SER A 74 8.56 -8.58 -4.21
CA SER A 74 8.09 -9.96 -4.07
C SER A 74 7.28 -10.43 -5.27
N TRP A 75 6.44 -9.58 -5.84
CA TRP A 75 5.71 -9.89 -7.07
C TRP A 75 6.67 -10.19 -8.23
N LEU A 76 7.71 -9.38 -8.44
CA LEU A 76 8.70 -9.63 -9.49
C LEU A 76 9.44 -10.96 -9.30
N ARG A 77 9.75 -11.33 -8.05
CA ARG A 77 10.34 -12.64 -7.74
C ARG A 77 9.35 -13.78 -8.02
N ALA A 78 8.09 -13.64 -7.60
CA ALA A 78 7.04 -14.62 -7.87
C ALA A 78 6.79 -14.79 -9.38
N ASP A 79 6.75 -13.69 -10.16
CA ASP A 79 6.60 -13.72 -11.62
C ASP A 79 7.75 -14.48 -12.29
N SER A 80 9.00 -14.25 -11.84
CA SER A 80 10.16 -15.00 -12.34
C SER A 80 10.07 -16.50 -12.03
N LEU A 81 9.72 -16.86 -10.79
CA LEU A 81 9.60 -18.26 -10.36
C LEU A 81 8.47 -18.98 -11.10
N TYR A 82 7.34 -18.30 -11.32
CA TYR A 82 6.24 -18.83 -12.11
C TYR A 82 6.68 -19.13 -13.55
N ARG A 83 7.39 -18.20 -14.20
CA ARG A 83 7.91 -18.43 -15.57
C ARG A 83 8.85 -19.62 -15.64
N ASP A 84 9.70 -19.81 -14.63
CA ASP A 84 10.58 -20.98 -14.55
C ASP A 84 9.75 -22.28 -14.46
N ILE A 85 8.74 -22.32 -13.59
CA ILE A 85 7.81 -23.45 -13.44
C ILE A 85 7.01 -23.69 -14.73
N GLU A 86 6.53 -22.63 -15.39
CA GLU A 86 5.79 -22.71 -16.66
C GLU A 86 6.65 -23.30 -17.79
N MET A 87 7.91 -22.90 -17.89
CA MET A 87 8.85 -23.45 -18.87
C MET A 87 9.25 -24.89 -18.56
N SER A 88 9.26 -25.28 -17.28
CA SER A 88 9.68 -26.62 -16.84
C SER A 88 8.94 -27.02 -15.57
N PRO A 89 7.73 -27.62 -15.68
CA PRO A 89 6.86 -27.92 -14.53
C PRO A 89 7.50 -28.80 -13.45
N GLU A 90 8.46 -29.64 -13.82
CA GLU A 90 9.23 -30.45 -12.87
C GLU A 90 10.07 -29.63 -11.88
N LEU A 91 10.45 -28.39 -12.24
CA LEU A 91 11.18 -27.48 -11.34
C LEU A 91 10.38 -27.18 -10.07
N ALA A 92 9.04 -27.20 -10.15
CA ALA A 92 8.17 -26.93 -9.01
C ALA A 92 8.51 -27.79 -7.79
N LYS A 93 9.02 -29.02 -7.99
CA LYS A 93 9.39 -29.96 -6.91
C LYS A 93 10.89 -29.98 -6.61
N GLN A 94 11.70 -29.28 -7.41
CA GLN A 94 13.15 -29.25 -7.23
C GLN A 94 13.53 -28.23 -6.17
N SER A 95 14.60 -28.51 -5.43
CA SER A 95 15.18 -27.58 -4.46
C SER A 95 15.60 -26.29 -5.15
N TYR A 96 15.16 -25.16 -4.60
CA TYR A 96 15.47 -23.84 -5.16
C TYR A 96 16.95 -23.43 -4.97
N SER A 97 17.58 -23.93 -3.91
CA SER A 97 18.97 -23.62 -3.57
C SER A 97 19.64 -24.80 -2.88
N LEU A 98 20.97 -24.94 -3.07
CA LEU A 98 21.79 -25.95 -2.40
C LEU A 98 21.78 -25.84 -0.86
N PHE A 99 21.36 -24.68 -0.34
CA PHE A 99 21.31 -24.39 1.10
C PHE A 99 19.88 -24.32 1.66
N SER A 100 18.85 -24.56 0.84
CA SER A 100 17.45 -24.47 1.26
C SER A 100 16.75 -25.81 1.06
N SER A 101 15.86 -26.14 1.99
CA SER A 101 14.90 -27.25 1.83
C SER A 101 13.67 -26.86 1.01
N GLU A 102 13.53 -25.59 0.65
CA GLU A 102 12.39 -25.07 -0.13
C GLU A 102 12.51 -25.46 -1.60
N THR A 103 11.38 -25.82 -2.19
CA THR A 103 11.24 -26.01 -3.63
C THR A 103 10.98 -24.68 -4.37
N TYR A 104 11.03 -24.68 -5.70
CA TYR A 104 10.60 -23.52 -6.49
C TYR A 104 9.13 -23.15 -6.20
N LEU A 105 8.25 -24.14 -6.04
CA LEU A 105 6.84 -23.89 -5.72
C LEU A 105 6.68 -23.30 -4.32
N ASP A 106 7.41 -23.82 -3.33
CA ASP A 106 7.39 -23.25 -1.98
C ASP A 106 7.84 -21.80 -1.98
N ARG A 107 8.90 -21.49 -2.75
CA ARG A 107 9.40 -20.13 -2.87
C ARG A 107 8.41 -19.21 -3.59
N PHE A 108 7.78 -19.67 -4.67
CA PHE A 108 6.72 -18.94 -5.35
C PHE A 108 5.59 -18.58 -4.38
N ASN A 109 5.09 -19.58 -3.64
CA ASN A 109 4.01 -19.38 -2.65
C ASN A 109 4.42 -18.45 -1.51
N ALA A 110 5.67 -18.50 -1.06
CA ALA A 110 6.20 -17.59 -0.04
C ALA A 110 6.21 -16.13 -0.54
N GLU A 111 6.69 -15.89 -1.76
CA GLU A 111 6.66 -14.54 -2.35
C GLU A 111 5.21 -14.05 -2.56
N ILE A 112 4.30 -14.91 -3.03
CA ILE A 112 2.87 -14.59 -3.14
C ILE A 112 2.26 -14.23 -1.77
N SER A 113 2.67 -14.92 -0.70
CA SER A 113 2.19 -14.61 0.65
C SER A 113 2.63 -13.22 1.11
N VAL A 114 3.85 -12.79 0.74
CA VAL A 114 4.34 -11.42 0.99
C VAL A 114 3.55 -10.39 0.18
N VAL A 115 3.23 -10.71 -1.08
CA VAL A 115 2.37 -9.87 -1.93
C VAL A 115 1.00 -9.68 -1.29
N ASP A 116 0.33 -10.78 -0.91
CA ASP A 116 -0.99 -10.71 -0.30
C ASP A 116 -0.99 -9.90 0.99
N HIS A 117 -0.08 -10.22 1.90
CA HIS A 117 0.01 -9.54 3.19
C HIS A 117 0.18 -8.02 3.02
N ASN A 118 1.16 -7.58 2.23
CA ASN A 118 1.40 -6.16 2.03
C ASN A 118 0.26 -5.47 1.28
N TYR A 119 -0.38 -6.15 0.31
CA TYR A 119 -1.53 -5.61 -0.40
C TYR A 119 -2.71 -5.36 0.55
N GLN A 120 -3.03 -6.32 1.42
CA GLN A 120 -4.12 -6.18 2.40
C GLN A 120 -3.83 -5.06 3.41
N GLU A 121 -2.58 -4.94 3.88
CA GLU A 121 -2.16 -3.84 4.74
C GLU A 121 -2.29 -2.48 4.04
N LEU A 122 -1.89 -2.39 2.76
CA LEU A 122 -2.03 -1.17 1.97
C LEU A 122 -3.49 -0.76 1.78
N GLU A 123 -4.40 -1.69 1.49
CA GLU A 123 -5.84 -1.40 1.42
C GLU A 123 -6.40 -0.95 2.77
N TYR A 124 -5.94 -1.53 3.87
CA TYR A 124 -6.30 -1.09 5.20
C TYR A 124 -5.83 0.34 5.46
N LEU A 125 -4.55 0.64 5.20
CA LEU A 125 -3.98 1.98 5.38
C LEU A 125 -4.65 3.02 4.48
N GLN A 126 -5.02 2.64 3.25
CA GLN A 126 -5.81 3.48 2.36
C GLN A 126 -7.13 3.87 3.01
N ARG A 127 -7.91 2.91 3.51
CA ARG A 127 -9.20 3.19 4.16
C ARG A 127 -9.03 4.13 5.36
N VAL A 128 -8.04 3.87 6.21
CA VAL A 128 -7.77 4.69 7.41
C VAL A 128 -7.32 6.10 7.02
N ALA A 129 -6.39 6.23 6.08
CA ALA A 129 -5.89 7.52 5.63
C ALA A 129 -6.98 8.35 4.93
N ASN A 130 -7.82 7.73 4.09
CA ASN A 130 -8.92 8.41 3.42
C ASN A 130 -9.95 8.99 4.40
N ASP A 131 -10.17 8.35 5.55
CA ASP A 131 -11.03 8.87 6.61
C ASP A 131 -10.32 9.98 7.41
N VAL A 132 -9.09 9.72 7.84
CA VAL A 132 -8.35 10.59 8.77
C VAL A 132 -7.84 11.86 8.09
N LEU A 133 -7.38 11.77 6.84
CA LEU A 133 -6.67 12.81 6.11
C LEU A 133 -7.49 13.44 4.98
N ALA A 134 -8.80 13.16 4.90
CA ALA A 134 -9.67 13.65 3.81
C ALA A 134 -9.53 15.17 3.53
N PRO A 135 -9.50 16.05 4.56
CA PRO A 135 -9.27 17.48 4.34
C PRO A 135 -7.92 17.80 3.71
N ALA A 136 -6.84 17.15 4.17
CA ALA A 136 -5.51 17.34 3.60
C ALA A 136 -5.43 16.89 2.15
N MET A 137 -6.01 15.72 1.83
CA MET A 137 -6.09 15.18 0.47
C MET A 137 -6.83 16.16 -0.46
N THR A 138 -8.00 16.63 -0.03
CA THR A 138 -8.81 17.59 -0.81
C THR A 138 -8.05 18.88 -1.09
N GLN A 139 -7.35 19.41 -0.08
CA GLN A 139 -6.57 20.64 -0.24
C GLN A 139 -5.36 20.42 -1.16
N MET A 140 -4.72 19.26 -1.10
CA MET A 140 -3.59 18.93 -1.97
C MET A 140 -4.03 18.80 -3.44
N ASP A 141 -5.13 18.10 -3.69
CA ASP A 141 -5.75 17.98 -5.01
C ASP A 141 -6.10 19.37 -5.57
N TYR A 142 -6.65 20.25 -4.74
CA TYR A 142 -6.96 21.62 -5.15
C TYR A 142 -5.69 22.40 -5.51
N LEU A 143 -4.62 22.31 -4.72
CA LEU A 143 -3.35 22.97 -5.02
C LEU A 143 -2.72 22.46 -6.32
N MET A 144 -2.82 21.16 -6.61
CA MET A 144 -2.41 20.59 -7.89
C MET A 144 -3.26 21.13 -9.04
N SER A 145 -4.58 21.25 -8.85
CA SER A 145 -5.49 21.76 -9.89
C SER A 145 -5.27 23.22 -10.31
N ILE A 146 -4.60 24.02 -9.47
CA ILE A 146 -4.23 25.42 -9.75
C ILE A 146 -2.74 25.58 -10.11
N ASP A 147 -2.07 24.48 -10.44
CA ASP A 147 -0.65 24.42 -10.81
C ASP A 147 0.26 25.12 -9.78
N ALA A 148 -0.03 24.94 -8.48
CA ALA A 148 0.73 25.60 -7.42
C ALA A 148 2.24 25.32 -7.49
N GLY A 149 2.62 24.13 -7.96
CA GLY A 149 4.01 23.72 -8.18
C GLY A 149 4.74 24.51 -9.27
N GLU A 150 4.04 24.93 -10.32
CA GLU A 150 4.62 25.74 -11.41
C GLU A 150 4.87 27.19 -10.97
N HIS A 151 4.03 27.70 -10.08
CA HIS A 151 4.14 29.07 -9.59
C HIS A 151 5.06 29.23 -8.37
N TYR A 152 5.11 28.22 -7.51
CA TYR A 152 5.86 28.23 -6.24
C TYR A 152 6.49 26.85 -5.96
N HIS A 153 7.40 26.42 -6.84
CA HIS A 153 8.02 25.09 -6.82
C HIS A 153 8.61 24.69 -5.46
N SER A 154 9.43 25.55 -4.84
CA SER A 154 10.11 25.22 -3.58
C SER A 154 9.15 25.08 -2.40
N GLU A 155 8.14 25.94 -2.32
CA GLU A 155 7.10 25.87 -1.30
C GLU A 155 6.22 24.64 -1.48
N PHE A 156 5.80 24.36 -2.72
CA PHE A 156 5.00 23.20 -3.03
C PHE A 156 5.75 21.90 -2.70
N ALA A 157 7.03 21.78 -3.08
CA ALA A 157 7.85 20.60 -2.76
C ALA A 157 8.09 20.42 -1.25
N ARG A 158 8.11 21.50 -0.45
CA ARG A 158 8.13 21.39 1.02
C ARG A 158 6.79 20.92 1.57
N LEU A 159 5.69 21.41 1.01
CA LEU A 159 4.34 21.03 1.39
C LEU A 159 4.04 19.58 1.02
N ASP A 160 4.50 19.11 -0.14
CA ASP A 160 4.38 17.73 -0.61
C ASP A 160 5.12 16.72 0.27
N ARG A 161 6.33 17.05 0.71
CA ARG A 161 7.02 16.24 1.73
C ARG A 161 6.27 16.20 3.06
N PHE A 162 5.66 17.32 3.47
CA PHE A 162 4.85 17.33 4.68
C PHE A 162 3.56 16.51 4.50
N TYR A 163 2.92 16.59 3.33
CA TYR A 163 1.78 15.77 2.97
C TYR A 163 2.12 14.27 3.07
N ALA A 164 3.24 13.83 2.49
CA ALA A 164 3.71 12.45 2.59
C ALA A 164 3.98 12.01 4.04
N ALA A 165 4.48 12.92 4.90
CA ALA A 165 4.71 12.62 6.30
C ALA A 165 3.41 12.29 7.06
N LEU A 166 2.27 12.90 6.68
CA LEU A 166 0.96 12.57 7.28
C LEU A 166 0.60 11.09 7.09
N PHE A 167 0.83 10.55 5.89
CA PHE A 167 0.61 9.12 5.61
C PHE A 167 1.57 8.23 6.40
N SER A 168 2.82 8.67 6.59
CA SER A 168 3.79 7.96 7.43
C SER A 168 3.33 7.84 8.88
N GLU A 169 2.72 8.89 9.45
CA GLU A 169 2.16 8.83 10.80
C GLU A 169 0.94 7.88 10.88
N VAL A 170 0.08 7.88 9.85
CA VAL A 170 -1.02 6.89 9.76
C VAL A 170 -0.47 5.46 9.67
N ALA A 171 0.57 5.22 8.86
CA ALA A 171 1.20 3.91 8.70
C ALA A 171 1.85 3.39 9.99
N LYS A 172 2.30 4.29 10.89
CA LYS A 172 2.80 3.95 12.23
C LYS A 172 1.67 3.68 13.25
N GLY A 173 0.42 3.96 12.89
CA GLY A 173 -0.73 3.89 13.79
C GLY A 173 -0.91 5.14 14.67
N ASP A 174 -0.10 6.19 14.47
CA ASP A 174 -0.13 7.43 15.25
C ASP A 174 -1.21 8.40 14.75
N ILE A 175 -2.47 7.96 14.81
CA ILE A 175 -3.63 8.72 14.27
C ILE A 175 -3.79 10.10 14.91
N SER A 176 -3.52 10.22 16.22
CA SER A 176 -3.62 11.52 16.90
C SER A 176 -2.61 12.52 16.35
N LYS A 177 -1.37 12.07 16.14
CA LYS A 177 -0.30 12.90 15.61
C LYS A 177 -0.57 13.28 14.16
N ALA A 178 -1.04 12.33 13.34
CA ALA A 178 -1.47 12.61 11.97
C ALA A 178 -2.57 13.69 11.91
N LYS A 179 -3.55 13.64 12.82
CA LYS A 179 -4.62 14.66 12.91
C LYS A 179 -4.10 16.02 13.35
N ASP A 180 -3.16 16.08 14.28
CA ASP A 180 -2.58 17.33 14.75
C ASP A 180 -1.68 17.96 13.69
N GLU A 181 -0.81 17.20 13.06
CA GLU A 181 0.05 17.66 11.96
C GLU A 181 -0.77 18.08 10.74
N GLN A 182 -1.90 17.41 10.46
CA GLN A 182 -2.82 17.83 9.40
C GLN A 182 -3.34 19.26 9.58
N LYS A 183 -3.57 19.73 10.82
CA LYS A 183 -4.00 21.12 11.06
C LYS A 183 -2.94 22.10 10.60
N GLU A 184 -1.67 21.79 10.87
CA GLU A 184 -0.55 22.61 10.43
C GLU A 184 -0.38 22.55 8.91
N PHE A 185 -0.49 21.35 8.32
CA PHE A 185 -0.49 21.17 6.87
C PHE A 185 -1.53 22.05 6.20
N LEU A 186 -2.79 22.03 6.67
CA LEU A 186 -3.89 22.82 6.10
C LEU A 186 -3.62 24.34 6.20
N SER A 187 -3.03 24.80 7.30
CA SER A 187 -2.64 26.20 7.45
C SER A 187 -1.58 26.62 6.41
N ARG A 188 -0.54 25.79 6.23
CA ARG A 188 0.52 26.02 5.25
C ARG A 188 -0.01 25.95 3.81
N ALA A 189 -0.87 24.97 3.54
CA ALA A 189 -1.50 24.77 2.24
C ALA A 189 -2.39 25.97 1.87
N ARG A 190 -3.21 26.47 2.80
CA ARG A 190 -4.03 27.67 2.59
C ARG A 190 -3.18 28.92 2.33
N SER A 191 -2.06 29.06 3.02
CA SER A 191 -1.12 30.17 2.78
C SER A 191 -0.49 30.10 1.38
N LEU A 192 -0.14 28.90 0.91
CA LEU A 192 0.34 28.70 -0.46
C LEU A 192 -0.75 29.02 -1.48
N GLU A 193 -1.96 28.51 -1.29
CA GLU A 193 -3.12 28.76 -2.14
C GLU A 193 -3.35 30.26 -2.36
N VAL A 194 -3.42 31.05 -1.28
CA VAL A 194 -3.63 32.51 -1.37
C VAL A 194 -2.51 33.17 -2.18
N ARG A 195 -1.26 32.72 -2.04
CA ARG A 195 -0.13 33.26 -2.81
C ARG A 195 -0.19 32.90 -4.28
N VAL A 196 -0.64 31.68 -4.61
CA VAL A 196 -0.88 31.23 -5.99
C VAL A 196 -1.97 32.07 -6.63
N ILE A 197 -3.13 32.19 -5.99
CA ILE A 197 -4.27 32.99 -6.48
C ILE A 197 -3.84 34.45 -6.71
N LYS A 198 -3.12 35.05 -5.75
CA LYS A 198 -2.59 36.42 -5.91
C LYS A 198 -1.68 36.54 -7.12
N ARG A 199 -0.80 35.56 -7.35
CA ARG A 199 0.14 35.57 -8.47
C ARG A 199 -0.54 35.40 -9.82
N ILE A 200 -1.51 34.50 -9.92
CA ILE A 200 -2.21 34.19 -11.18
C ILE A 200 -3.20 35.31 -11.54
N TYR A 201 -4.04 35.74 -10.58
CA TYR A 201 -5.20 36.56 -10.90
C TYR A 201 -5.04 38.03 -10.53
N ILE A 202 -4.30 38.36 -9.45
CA ILE A 202 -4.24 39.73 -8.92
C ILE A 202 -3.02 40.49 -9.46
N ALA A 203 -1.84 39.88 -9.40
CA ALA A 203 -0.60 40.53 -9.82
C ALA A 203 -0.63 41.05 -11.28
N PRO A 204 -1.18 40.30 -12.26
CA PRO A 204 -1.32 40.81 -13.63
C PRO A 204 -2.25 42.02 -13.70
N GLN A 205 -3.36 42.01 -12.96
CA GLN A 205 -4.31 43.14 -12.93
C GLN A 205 -3.68 44.38 -12.29
N GLU A 206 -2.94 44.21 -11.20
CA GLU A 206 -2.19 45.31 -10.58
C GLU A 206 -1.11 45.86 -11.51
N GLN A 207 -0.48 45.02 -12.33
CA GLN A 207 0.49 45.46 -13.32
C GLN A 207 -0.21 46.26 -14.43
N THR A 208 -1.30 45.75 -15.01
CA THR A 208 -2.09 46.46 -16.02
C THR A 208 -2.58 47.81 -15.50
N LEU A 209 -3.08 47.86 -14.26
CA LEU A 209 -3.53 49.10 -13.65
C LEU A 209 -2.37 50.09 -13.44
N ARG A 210 -1.18 49.60 -13.08
CA ARG A 210 0.04 50.42 -12.99
C ARG A 210 0.47 50.94 -14.37
N GLU A 211 0.36 50.13 -15.41
CA GLU A 211 0.66 50.52 -16.80
C GLU A 211 -0.33 51.56 -17.31
N LEU A 212 -1.64 51.36 -17.12
CA LEU A 212 -2.68 52.33 -17.46
C LEU A 212 -2.45 53.66 -16.74
N ARG A 213 -2.15 53.65 -15.43
CA ARG A 213 -1.81 54.89 -14.69
C ARG A 213 -0.53 55.56 -15.19
N ARG A 214 0.42 54.83 -15.77
CA ARG A 214 1.62 55.42 -16.39
C ARG A 214 1.31 56.00 -17.77
N GLN A 215 0.43 55.35 -18.53
CA GLN A 215 -0.02 55.81 -19.84
C GLN A 215 -0.97 57.02 -19.73
N ASP A 216 -1.75 57.10 -18.65
CA ASP A 216 -2.84 58.07 -18.50
C ASP A 216 -2.47 59.34 -17.71
N VAL A 217 -1.19 59.72 -17.63
CA VAL A 217 -0.81 60.88 -16.81
C VAL A 217 0.09 61.88 -17.54
N ARG A 218 -0.58 62.96 -17.96
CA ARG A 218 -0.15 64.38 -18.12
C ARG A 218 0.32 64.92 -19.47
N TYR A 219 0.55 64.11 -20.50
CA TYR A 219 1.07 64.62 -21.79
C TYR A 219 0.09 64.56 -22.99
N LEU A 220 -1.10 63.97 -22.83
CA LEU A 220 -2.10 63.86 -23.91
C LEU A 220 -3.35 64.73 -23.70
N ALA A 221 -3.44 65.46 -22.59
CA ALA A 221 -4.50 66.46 -22.43
C ALA A 221 -4.17 67.68 -23.31
N PRO A 222 -5.03 68.06 -24.28
CA PRO A 222 -4.83 69.29 -25.04
C PRO A 222 -4.80 70.48 -24.09
N ILE A 223 -3.94 71.46 -24.39
CA ILE A 223 -3.76 72.70 -23.61
C ILE A 223 -5.09 73.44 -23.35
N SER A 224 -6.15 73.13 -24.11
CA SER A 224 -7.50 73.68 -23.93
C SER A 224 -8.17 73.41 -22.58
N TYR A 225 -7.67 72.46 -21.78
CA TYR A 225 -8.17 72.22 -20.41
C TYR A 225 -7.33 72.91 -19.31
N ALA A 226 -6.29 73.65 -19.68
CA ALA A 226 -5.53 74.50 -18.76
C ALA A 226 -6.18 75.89 -18.65
N ARG A 227 -7.36 75.98 -18.05
CA ARG A 227 -7.93 77.21 -17.50
C ARG A 227 -8.95 76.91 -16.40
#